data_AF-A0A2T6NK48-F1
#
_entry.id   AF-A0A2T6NK48-F1
#
_cell.length_a   1.000
_cell.length_b   1.000
_cell.length_c   1.000
_cell.angle_alpha   90.00
_cell.angle_beta   90.00
_cell.angle_gamma   90.00
#
_symmetry.space_group_name_H-M   'P 1'
#
loop_
_entity.id
_entity.type
_entity.pdbx_description
1 polymer ?
#
loop_
_entity_poly.entity_id
_entity_poly.type
_entity_poly.pdbx_seq_one_letter_code
_entity_poly.pdbx_strand_id
1 'polypeptide(L)'
;MKKTTCLTGICLAGSLLTGCSDNNDFKPVADMDGMDIYTNACTSCHGENGSGKFGFLLKLTGTDSNTEEIVDKIRNGGHIMPAFPNIDAQHAALIAAYIKTL
;
A
#
# COMPACT_ATOMS: atom_id res chain seq x y z
N MET A 1 -7.60 50.06 -14.18
CA MET A 1 -8.90 50.30 -14.83
C MET A 1 -8.76 50.04 -16.32
N LYS A 2 -9.65 49.23 -16.90
CA LYS A 2 -9.90 48.98 -18.34
C LYS A 2 -8.86 48.10 -19.05
N LYS A 3 -9.20 47.07 -19.84
CA LYS A 3 -10.36 46.16 -20.07
C LYS A 3 -10.00 45.39 -21.38
N THR A 4 -10.55 44.19 -21.57
CA THR A 4 -10.83 43.52 -22.90
C THR A 4 -9.59 42.94 -23.63
N THR A 5 -9.52 41.73 -24.22
CA THR A 5 -10.39 40.53 -24.36
C THR A 5 -9.58 39.47 -25.13
N CYS A 6 -9.70 38.19 -24.78
CA CYS A 6 -9.71 37.12 -25.78
C CYS A 6 -10.61 35.97 -25.30
N LEU A 7 -11.84 35.97 -25.82
CA LEU A 7 -12.69 34.80 -26.07
C LEU A 7 -11.80 33.70 -26.70
N THR A 8 -11.96 32.40 -26.46
CA THR A 8 -13.19 31.62 -26.69
C THR A 8 -12.93 30.18 -26.26
N GLY A 9 -13.95 29.55 -25.66
CA GLY A 9 -14.34 28.17 -26.00
C GLY A 9 -13.47 27.01 -25.51
N ILE A 10 -13.91 26.33 -24.44
CA ILE A 10 -14.60 25.04 -24.59
C ILE A 10 -15.21 24.63 -23.23
N CYS A 11 -16.54 24.67 -23.18
CA CYS A 11 -17.32 23.97 -22.20
C CYS A 11 -17.44 22.52 -22.64
N LEU A 12 -16.56 21.65 -22.15
CA LEU A 12 -16.89 20.25 -21.90
C LEU A 12 -16.14 19.87 -20.62
N ALA A 13 -16.74 20.23 -19.49
CA ALA A 13 -16.40 19.61 -18.22
C ALA A 13 -16.76 18.12 -18.35
N GLY A 14 -15.83 17.35 -18.89
CA GLY A 14 -15.88 15.90 -18.90
C GLY A 14 -16.08 15.47 -17.46
N SER A 15 -17.21 14.80 -17.23
CA SER A 15 -17.46 14.04 -16.03
C SER A 15 -16.35 13.02 -15.91
N LEU A 16 -15.26 13.38 -15.23
CA LEU A 16 -14.30 12.42 -14.71
C LEU A 16 -15.06 11.66 -13.64
N LEU A 17 -15.70 10.57 -14.07
CA LEU A 17 -15.89 9.41 -13.23
C LEU A 17 -14.48 9.00 -12.80
N THR A 18 -13.97 9.64 -11.74
CA THR A 18 -12.86 9.13 -10.96
C THR A 18 -13.34 7.79 -10.43
N GLY A 19 -13.07 6.74 -11.20
CA GLY A 19 -13.15 5.39 -10.69
C GLY A 19 -12.16 5.31 -9.54
N CYS A 20 -12.64 4.97 -8.35
CA CYS A 20 -11.78 4.61 -7.24
C CYS A 20 -10.89 3.46 -7.72
N SER A 21 -9.60 3.72 -7.90
CA SER A 21 -8.61 2.66 -8.05
C SER A 21 -8.31 2.18 -6.63
N ASP A 22 -8.94 1.08 -6.24
CA ASP A 22 -8.70 0.37 -4.97
C ASP A 22 -7.35 -0.39 -4.98
N ASN A 23 -6.30 0.20 -5.54
CA ASN A 23 -4.98 -0.43 -5.67
C ASN A 23 -4.01 0.20 -4.66
N ASN A 24 -3.24 -0.64 -3.95
CA ASN A 24 -2.11 -0.14 -3.19
C ASN A 24 -0.99 0.24 -4.16
N ASP A 25 -0.98 1.51 -4.56
CA ASP A 25 0.02 2.07 -5.47
C ASP A 25 1.37 2.36 -4.78
N PHE A 26 1.52 1.96 -3.51
CA PHE A 26 2.79 2.08 -2.80
C PHE A 26 3.88 1.29 -3.53
N LYS A 27 4.94 2.00 -3.91
CA LYS A 27 6.12 1.45 -4.57
C LYS A 27 7.37 1.79 -3.76
N PRO A 28 8.08 0.80 -3.20
CA PRO A 28 9.37 1.01 -2.55
C PRO A 28 10.41 1.59 -3.53
N VAL A 29 11.31 2.43 -3.00
CA VAL A 29 12.56 2.77 -3.70
C VAL A 29 13.62 1.73 -3.35
N ALA A 30 14.63 1.56 -4.21
CA ALA A 30 15.55 0.42 -4.18
C ALA A 30 16.28 0.18 -2.84
N ASP A 31 16.58 1.24 -2.08
CA ASP A 31 17.35 1.15 -0.84
C ASP A 31 16.49 1.18 0.43
N MET A 32 15.16 1.07 0.29
CA MET A 32 14.24 1.10 1.43
C MET A 32 14.26 -0.24 2.17
N ASP A 33 14.39 -0.20 3.51
CA ASP A 33 14.40 -1.41 4.32
C ASP A 33 12.97 -1.93 4.64
N GLY A 34 12.91 -3.13 5.22
CA GLY A 34 11.63 -3.79 5.54
C GLY A 34 10.79 -3.06 6.58
N MET A 35 11.42 -2.36 7.53
CA MET A 35 10.72 -1.60 8.57
C MET A 35 10.09 -0.34 7.99
N ASP A 36 10.83 0.37 7.14
CA ASP A 36 10.35 1.56 6.44
C ASP A 36 9.18 1.21 5.52
N ILE A 37 9.31 0.13 4.74
CA ILE A 37 8.21 -0.32 3.88
C ILE A 37 6.99 -0.69 4.72
N TYR A 38 7.18 -1.48 5.78
CA TYR A 38 6.08 -1.87 6.68
C TYR A 38 5.38 -0.65 7.26
N THR A 39 6.15 0.35 7.70
CA THR A 39 5.64 1.58 8.31
C THR A 39 4.74 2.34 7.34
N ASN A 40 5.16 2.46 6.08
CA ASN A 40 4.43 3.22 5.06
C ASN A 40 3.22 2.47 4.47
N ALA A 41 3.30 1.15 4.34
CA ALA A 41 2.31 0.37 3.59
C ALA A 41 1.39 -0.52 4.44
N CYS A 42 1.82 -0.95 5.64
CA CYS A 42 1.17 -2.03 6.38
C CYS A 42 0.50 -1.58 7.69
N THR A 43 1.02 -0.54 8.33
CA THR A 43 0.57 -0.07 9.67
C THR A 43 -0.87 0.41 9.69
N SER A 44 -1.41 0.86 8.55
CA SER A 44 -2.80 1.31 8.41
C SER A 44 -3.82 0.24 8.81
N CYS A 45 -3.46 -1.04 8.70
CA CYS A 45 -4.29 -2.20 9.05
C CYS A 45 -3.64 -3.07 10.12
N HIS A 46 -2.35 -3.37 9.99
CA HIS A 46 -1.62 -4.26 10.89
C HIS A 46 -1.07 -3.55 12.14
N GLY A 47 -1.25 -2.23 12.23
CA GLY A 47 -0.78 -1.44 13.35
C GLY A 47 0.73 -1.31 13.42
N GLU A 48 1.20 -0.44 14.31
CA GLU A 48 2.62 -0.37 14.67
C GLU A 48 3.05 -1.70 15.26
N ASN A 49 4.26 -2.15 14.89
CA ASN A 49 4.86 -3.40 15.36
C ASN A 49 3.91 -4.62 15.26
N GLY A 50 3.06 -4.71 14.23
CA GLY A 50 2.20 -5.87 14.02
C GLY A 50 1.13 -6.08 15.10
N SER A 51 0.73 -5.04 15.82
CA SER A 51 -0.26 -5.10 16.91
C SER A 51 -1.70 -5.40 16.45
N GLY A 52 -2.01 -5.15 15.17
CA GLY A 52 -3.35 -5.31 14.58
C GLY A 52 -4.27 -4.13 14.92
N LYS A 53 -4.31 -3.11 14.07
CA LYS A 53 -5.06 -1.86 14.31
C LYS A 53 -6.57 -2.07 14.47
N PHE A 54 -7.12 -3.10 13.85
CA PHE A 54 -8.54 -3.47 13.94
C PHE A 54 -8.78 -4.78 14.71
N GLY A 55 -7.83 -5.16 15.57
CA GLY A 55 -7.96 -6.31 16.48
C GLY A 55 -7.13 -7.52 16.07
N PHE A 56 -7.34 -8.63 16.78
CA PHE A 56 -6.49 -9.83 16.74
C PHE A 56 -6.33 -10.44 15.35
N LEU A 57 -7.32 -10.33 14.47
CA LEU A 57 -7.27 -10.91 13.12
C LEU A 57 -6.22 -10.26 12.20
N LEU A 58 -5.79 -9.03 12.50
CA LEU A 58 -4.75 -8.33 11.76
C LEU A 58 -3.42 -8.28 12.51
N LYS A 59 -3.32 -8.96 13.66
CA LYS A 59 -2.09 -9.05 14.44
C LYS A 59 -1.07 -9.92 13.67
N LEU A 60 0.17 -9.44 13.58
CA LEU A 60 1.27 -10.15 12.92
C LEU A 60 2.35 -10.62 13.90
N THR A 61 2.36 -10.08 15.12
CA THR A 61 3.31 -10.46 16.17
C THR A 61 3.19 -11.93 16.54
N GLY A 62 4.31 -12.65 16.51
CA GLY A 62 4.37 -14.10 16.74
C GLY A 62 3.70 -14.93 15.65
N THR A 63 3.70 -14.47 14.39
CA THR A 63 3.18 -15.28 13.27
C THR A 63 4.04 -16.53 13.02
N ASP A 64 3.38 -17.67 12.81
CA ASP A 64 4.02 -18.93 12.42
C ASP A 64 4.33 -19.02 10.91
N SER A 65 3.90 -18.02 10.12
CA SER A 65 4.07 -18.03 8.67
C SER A 65 5.55 -17.99 8.28
N ASN A 66 5.92 -18.74 7.25
CA ASN A 66 7.26 -18.65 6.68
C ASN A 66 7.39 -17.43 5.76
N THR A 67 8.63 -17.12 5.37
CA THR A 67 8.93 -15.93 4.57
C THR A 67 8.22 -15.97 3.22
N GLU A 68 8.20 -17.13 2.57
CA GLU A 68 7.60 -17.32 1.25
C GLU A 68 6.08 -17.11 1.28
N GLU A 69 5.41 -17.63 2.32
CA GLU A 69 3.98 -17.41 2.57
C GLU A 69 3.66 -15.93 2.78
N ILE A 70 4.49 -15.21 3.54
CA ILE A 70 4.30 -13.76 3.77
C ILE A 70 4.51 -13.00 2.45
N VAL A 71 5.54 -13.33 1.68
CA VAL A 71 5.80 -12.71 0.37
C VAL A 71 4.64 -12.94 -0.58
N ASP A 72 4.14 -14.18 -0.67
CA ASP A 72 2.99 -14.50 -1.50
C ASP A 72 1.76 -13.69 -1.07
N LYS A 73 1.52 -13.61 0.25
CA LYS A 73 0.39 -12.88 0.81
C LYS A 73 0.45 -11.38 0.53
N ILE A 74 1.63 -10.76 0.59
CA ILE A 74 1.81 -9.34 0.26
C ILE A 74 1.53 -9.10 -1.23
N ARG A 75 2.04 -9.96 -2.10
CA ARG A 75 1.97 -9.75 -3.54
C ARG A 75 0.60 -10.09 -4.12
N ASN A 76 -0.06 -11.11 -3.61
CA ASN A 76 -1.33 -11.61 -4.13
C ASN A 76 -2.54 -11.19 -3.27
N GLY A 77 -2.31 -10.77 -2.03
CA GLY A 77 -3.38 -10.40 -1.11
C GLY A 77 -4.25 -11.57 -0.67
N GLY A 78 -5.51 -11.28 -0.39
CA GLY A 78 -6.57 -12.23 -0.04
C GLY A 78 -7.93 -11.55 -0.02
N HIS A 79 -8.90 -12.15 0.65
CA HIS A 79 -10.25 -11.59 0.70
C HIS A 79 -10.33 -10.19 1.33
N ILE A 80 -9.49 -9.93 2.35
CA ILE A 80 -9.49 -8.66 3.09
C ILE A 80 -8.21 -7.86 2.82
N MET A 81 -7.06 -8.54 2.83
CA MET A 81 -5.77 -7.90 2.55
C MET A 81 -5.66 -7.67 1.04
N PRO A 82 -5.59 -6.42 0.57
CA PRO A 82 -5.41 -6.15 -0.85
C PRO A 82 -4.02 -6.59 -1.33
N ALA A 83 -3.89 -6.80 -2.64
CA ALA A 83 -2.59 -7.05 -3.26
C ALA A 83 -1.74 -5.77 -3.31
N PHE A 84 -0.42 -5.93 -3.25
CA PHE A 84 0.56 -4.86 -3.42
C PHE A 84 1.38 -5.09 -4.70
N PRO A 85 0.83 -4.80 -5.90
CA PRO A 85 1.45 -5.17 -7.17
C PRO A 85 2.78 -4.45 -7.45
N ASN A 86 3.01 -3.31 -6.78
CA ASN A 86 4.20 -2.49 -6.94
C ASN A 86 5.31 -2.82 -5.91
N ILE A 87 5.05 -3.75 -4.98
CA ILE A 87 6.07 -4.33 -4.10
C ILE A 87 6.58 -5.61 -4.76
N ASP A 88 7.82 -5.59 -5.25
CA ASP A 88 8.45 -6.77 -5.83
C ASP A 88 8.80 -7.83 -4.76
N ALA A 89 9.28 -8.98 -5.22
CA ALA A 89 9.62 -10.09 -4.33
C ALA A 89 10.78 -9.77 -3.37
N GLN A 90 11.71 -8.90 -3.77
CA GLN A 90 12.85 -8.52 -2.92
C GLN A 90 12.38 -7.66 -1.76
N HIS A 91 11.62 -6.59 -2.05
CA HIS A 91 11.04 -5.73 -1.03
C HIS A 91 10.04 -6.48 -0.15
N ALA A 92 9.22 -7.37 -0.72
CA ALA A 92 8.32 -8.22 0.06
C ALA A 92 9.09 -9.13 1.03
N ALA A 93 10.24 -9.66 0.63
CA ALA A 93 11.08 -10.48 1.51
C ALA A 93 11.69 -9.66 2.66
N LEU A 94 12.05 -8.38 2.42
CA LEU A 94 12.50 -7.47 3.48
C LEU A 94 11.38 -7.22 4.51
N ILE A 95 10.15 -6.99 4.05
CA ILE A 95 8.98 -6.85 4.93
C ILE A 95 8.76 -8.14 5.74
N ALA A 96 8.82 -9.30 5.09
CA ALA A 96 8.66 -10.59 5.75
C ALA A 96 9.73 -10.82 6.83
N ALA A 97 10.99 -10.49 6.52
CA ALA A 97 12.08 -10.55 7.50
C ALA A 97 11.79 -9.65 8.71
N TYR A 98 11.34 -8.42 8.50
CA TYR A 98 10.95 -7.51 9.57
C TYR A 98 9.79 -8.08 10.41
N ILE A 99 8.71 -8.55 9.77
CA ILE A 99 7.54 -9.14 10.46
C ILE A 99 7.95 -10.28 11.39
N LYS A 100 8.91 -11.13 10.97
CA LYS A 100 9.37 -12.27 11.76
C LYS A 100 10.21 -11.86 12.99
N THR A 101 10.58 -10.59 13.11
CA THR A 101 11.24 -10.03 14.31
C THR A 101 10.25 -9.47 15.33
N LEU A 102 8.96 -9.39 14.98
CA LEU A 102 7.87 -8.85 15.82
C LEU A 102 7.27 -9.91 16.75
#